data_AF-A0A1G8T1R4-F1
#
_entry.id   AF-A0A1G8T1R4-F1
#
_cell.length_a   1.000
_cell.length_b   1.000
_cell.length_c   1.000
_cell.angle_alpha   90.00
_cell.angle_beta   90.00
_cell.angle_gamma   90.00
#
_symmetry.space_group_name_H-M   'P 1'
#
loop_
_entity.id
_entity.type
_entity.pdbx_description
1 polymer ?
#
loop_
_entity_poly.entity_id
_entity_poly.type
_entity_poly.pdbx_seq_one_letter_code
_entity_poly.pdbx_strand_id
1 'polypeptide(L)'
;ADARALNAAAAAGHAKPALGDERAEWCLTKAAPVRDALGVLATDAIRVLGGPDRGRVKKCEGPGCAGLFLDSSRANNRRWCSMNTCGNKVKKARIATS
;
A
#
# COMPACT_ATOMS: atom_id res chain seq x y z
N ALA A 1 -7.97 -7.21 4.35
CA ALA A 1 -8.65 -5.92 4.60
C ALA A 1 -10.15 -6.16 4.50
N ASP A 2 -10.97 -5.47 5.28
CA ASP A 2 -12.42 -5.56 5.14
C ASP A 2 -12.84 -4.87 3.82
N ALA A 3 -13.37 -5.65 2.88
CA ALA A 3 -13.81 -5.14 1.58
C ALA A 3 -14.93 -4.10 1.70
N ARG A 4 -15.80 -4.22 2.72
CA ARG A 4 -16.87 -3.25 2.98
C ARG A 4 -16.29 -1.89 3.35
N ALA A 5 -15.28 -1.88 4.22
CA ALA A 5 -14.62 -0.65 4.65
C ALA A 5 -13.93 0.06 3.48
N LEU A 6 -13.24 -0.68 2.60
CA LEU A 6 -12.61 -0.12 1.40
C LEU A 6 -13.66 0.47 0.45
N ASN A 7 -14.72 -0.26 0.15
CA ASN A 7 -15.78 0.22 -0.74
C ASN A 7 -16.47 1.48 -0.18
N ALA A 8 -16.74 1.50 1.12
CA ALA A 8 -17.34 2.66 1.78
C ALA A 8 -16.43 3.89 1.74
N ALA A 9 -15.12 3.72 2.02
CA ALA A 9 -14.17 4.83 1.96
C ALA A 9 -14.00 5.37 0.52
N ALA A 10 -13.90 4.48 -0.47
CA ALA A 10 -13.80 4.87 -1.88
C ALA A 10 -15.04 5.65 -2.34
N ALA A 11 -16.25 5.22 -1.97
CA ALA A 11 -17.49 5.91 -2.32
C ALA A 11 -17.69 7.24 -1.57
N ALA A 12 -17.06 7.38 -0.41
CA ALA A 12 -17.21 8.53 0.48
C ALA A 12 -16.25 9.69 0.16
N GLY A 13 -15.22 9.47 -0.66
CA GLY A 13 -14.30 10.51 -1.10
C GLY A 13 -14.83 11.27 -2.31
N HIS A 14 -14.52 12.56 -2.38
CA HIS A 14 -14.90 13.46 -3.48
C HIS A 14 -13.68 13.97 -4.27
N ALA A 15 -12.51 13.34 -4.08
CA ALA A 15 -11.32 13.63 -4.86
C ALA A 15 -11.60 13.42 -6.36
N LYS A 16 -11.17 14.37 -7.18
CA LYS A 16 -11.28 14.26 -8.64
C LYS A 16 -9.90 14.11 -9.25
N PRO A 17 -9.71 13.22 -10.24
CA PRO A 17 -8.49 13.23 -11.02
C PRO A 17 -8.43 14.53 -11.84
N ALA A 18 -7.25 15.11 -11.92
CA ALA A 18 -6.95 16.26 -12.75
C ALA A 18 -5.62 16.02 -13.46
N LEU A 19 -5.43 16.68 -14.61
CA LEU A 19 -4.15 16.74 -15.29
C LEU A 19 -3.43 18.00 -14.80
N GLY A 20 -2.36 17.83 -14.03
CA GLY A 20 -1.40 18.89 -13.76
C GLY A 20 -0.39 19.00 -14.91
N ASP A 21 0.58 19.90 -14.80
CA ASP A 21 1.49 20.29 -15.90
C ASP A 21 2.15 19.11 -16.62
N GLU A 22 2.48 18.02 -15.90
CA GLU A 22 3.10 16.83 -16.50
C GLU A 22 2.61 15.50 -15.91
N ARG A 23 1.63 15.51 -14.99
CA ARG A 23 1.19 14.28 -14.32
C ARG A 23 -0.26 14.31 -13.90
N ALA A 24 -0.83 13.11 -13.77
CA ALA A 24 -2.12 12.96 -13.11
C ALA A 24 -1.98 13.34 -11.63
N GLU A 25 -2.92 14.16 -11.16
CA GLU A 25 -3.01 14.62 -9.78
C GLU A 25 -4.42 14.37 -9.23
N TRP A 26 -4.54 14.36 -7.91
CA TRP A 26 -5.83 14.30 -7.22
C TRP A 26 -6.15 15.66 -6.62
N CYS A 27 -7.23 16.29 -7.10
CA CYS A 27 -7.76 17.50 -6.49
C CYS A 27 -8.66 17.10 -5.31
N LEU A 28 -8.24 17.46 -4.09
CA LEU A 28 -9.00 17.25 -2.87
C LEU A 28 -9.90 18.47 -2.59
N THR A 29 -11.06 18.23 -1.99
CA THR A 29 -11.92 19.31 -1.51
C THR A 29 -11.31 19.96 -0.26
N LYS A 30 -11.51 21.28 -0.11
CA LYS A 30 -11.11 22.00 1.11
C LYS A 30 -11.92 21.59 2.33
N ALA A 31 -13.18 21.19 2.13
CA ALA A 31 -14.10 20.86 3.21
C ALA A 31 -13.78 19.53 3.89
N ALA A 32 -13.24 18.55 3.15
CA ALA A 32 -12.95 17.21 3.70
C ALA A 32 -11.69 16.55 3.09
N PRO A 33 -10.52 17.21 3.13
CA PRO A 33 -9.33 16.74 2.40
C PRO A 33 -8.84 15.36 2.88
N VAL A 34 -8.95 15.05 4.17
CA VAL A 34 -8.57 13.73 4.72
C VAL A 34 -9.50 12.63 4.21
N ARG A 35 -10.81 12.89 4.15
CA ARG A 35 -11.80 11.94 3.65
C ARG A 35 -11.58 11.64 2.17
N ASP A 36 -11.26 12.68 1.40
CA ASP A 36 -10.93 12.57 -0.01
C ASP A 36 -9.66 11.75 -0.23
N ALA A 37 -8.60 12.02 0.53
CA ALA A 37 -7.36 11.24 0.47
C ALA A 37 -7.58 9.76 0.82
N LEU A 38 -8.41 9.47 1.83
CA LEU A 38 -8.80 8.09 2.16
C LEU A 38 -9.58 7.43 1.01
N GLY A 39 -10.45 8.17 0.33
CA GLY A 39 -11.17 7.67 -0.85
C GLY A 39 -10.24 7.31 -2.01
N VAL A 40 -9.20 8.13 -2.24
CA VAL A 40 -8.15 7.83 -3.24
C VAL A 40 -7.40 6.55 -2.85
N LEU A 41 -6.90 6.46 -1.62
CA LEU A 41 -6.17 5.29 -1.13
C LEU A 41 -7.02 4.01 -1.19
N ALA A 42 -8.31 4.11 -0.84
CA ALA A 42 -9.23 2.99 -0.91
C ALA A 42 -9.48 2.55 -2.35
N THR A 43 -9.62 3.49 -3.29
CA THR A 43 -9.77 3.19 -4.72
C THR A 43 -8.55 2.45 -5.27
N ASP A 44 -7.33 2.89 -4.92
CA ASP A 44 -6.11 2.22 -5.35
C ASP A 44 -5.96 0.84 -4.70
N ALA A 45 -6.32 0.70 -3.42
CA ALA A 45 -6.33 -0.60 -2.74
C ALA A 45 -7.32 -1.56 -3.41
N ILE A 46 -8.52 -1.12 -3.79
CA ILE A 46 -9.50 -1.94 -4.53
C ILE A 46 -8.91 -2.42 -5.86
N ARG A 47 -8.26 -1.53 -6.62
CA ARG A 47 -7.62 -1.89 -7.90
C ARG A 47 -6.51 -2.93 -7.72
N VAL A 48 -5.64 -2.75 -6.72
CA VAL A 48 -4.54 -3.69 -6.46
C VAL A 48 -5.06 -5.04 -5.97
N LEU A 49 -6.02 -5.05 -5.04
CA LEU A 49 -6.55 -6.27 -4.43
C LEU A 49 -7.53 -7.02 -5.33
N GLY A 50 -8.25 -6.31 -6.21
CA GLY A 50 -9.16 -6.90 -7.18
C GLY A 50 -8.52 -7.20 -8.54
N GLY A 51 -7.35 -6.64 -8.82
CA GLY A 51 -6.69 -6.70 -10.11
C GLY A 51 -5.69 -7.84 -10.29
N PRO A 52 -4.87 -7.79 -11.37
CA PRO A 52 -3.89 -8.82 -11.69
C PRO A 52 -2.78 -8.96 -10.63
N ASP A 53 -2.48 -7.88 -9.92
CA ASP A 53 -1.45 -7.85 -8.88
C ASP A 53 -1.90 -8.41 -7.52
N ARG A 54 -3.16 -8.86 -7.38
CA ARG A 54 -3.71 -9.33 -6.09
C ARG A 54 -2.85 -10.37 -5.37
N GLY A 55 -2.25 -11.29 -6.13
CA GLY A 55 -1.40 -12.37 -5.62
C GLY A 55 0.02 -11.93 -5.25
N ARG A 56 0.34 -10.64 -5.43
CA ARG A 56 1.66 -10.06 -5.14
C ARG A 56 1.65 -9.21 -3.89
N VAL A 57 0.47 -8.96 -3.28
CA VAL A 57 0.39 -8.32 -1.97
C VAL A 57 0.72 -9.35 -0.88
N LYS A 58 1.76 -9.07 -0.10
CA LYS A 58 2.28 -9.97 0.92
C LYS A 58 2.37 -9.31 2.29
N LYS A 59 2.30 -10.12 3.33
CA LYS A 59 2.65 -9.72 4.70
C LYS A 59 4.17 -9.74 4.85
N CYS A 60 4.72 -8.73 5.53
CA CYS A 60 6.12 -8.68 5.87
C CYS A 60 6.48 -9.81 6.84
N GLU A 61 7.57 -10.52 6.57
CA GLU A 61 8.10 -11.56 7.45
C GLU A 61 9.12 -11.02 8.47
N GLY A 62 9.19 -9.69 8.65
CA GLY A 62 10.02 -9.06 9.67
C GLY A 62 9.44 -9.27 11.07
N PRO A 63 10.25 -9.61 12.09
CA PRO A 63 9.78 -9.74 13.47
C PRO A 63 9.07 -8.47 13.94
N GLY A 64 7.84 -8.63 14.45
CA GLY A 64 7.00 -7.52 14.91
C GLY A 64 6.46 -6.60 13.82
N CYS A 65 6.68 -6.89 12.53
CA CYS A 65 6.18 -6.08 11.44
C CYS A 65 4.81 -6.56 10.97
N ALA A 66 3.78 -5.74 11.11
CA ALA A 66 2.44 -6.00 10.58
C ALA A 66 2.21 -5.44 9.16
N GLY A 67 3.26 -4.93 8.51
CA GLY A 67 3.14 -4.24 7.22
C GLY A 67 2.77 -5.16 6.07
N LEU A 68 1.91 -4.66 5.17
CA LEU A 68 1.67 -5.24 3.85
C LEU A 68 2.53 -4.53 2.80
N PHE A 69 2.93 -5.26 1.76
CA PHE A 69 3.67 -4.67 0.63
C PHE A 69 3.30 -5.36 -0.68
N LEU A 70 3.41 -4.61 -1.77
CA LEU A 70 3.34 -5.15 -3.12
C LEU A 70 4.73 -5.67 -3.52
N ASP A 71 4.82 -6.96 -3.82
CA ASP A 71 6.05 -7.57 -4.29
C ASP A 71 6.26 -7.28 -5.79
N SER A 72 6.92 -6.15 -6.07
CA SER A 72 7.29 -5.73 -7.42
C SER A 72 8.47 -6.54 -8.02
N SER A 73 9.05 -7.49 -7.30
CA SER A 73 10.17 -8.30 -7.81
C SER A 73 9.74 -9.21 -8.96
N ARG A 74 10.66 -9.46 -9.90
CA ARG A 74 10.41 -10.30 -11.07
C ARG A 74 10.01 -11.73 -10.68
N ALA A 75 10.63 -12.29 -9.65
CA ALA A 75 10.39 -13.66 -9.19
C ALA A 75 9.26 -13.77 -8.16
N ASN A 76 8.63 -12.65 -7.76
CA ASN A 76 7.64 -12.62 -6.67
C ASN A 76 8.12 -13.39 -5.42
N ASN A 77 9.37 -13.17 -5.00
CA ASN A 77 10.02 -13.91 -3.91
C ASN A 77 10.51 -13.02 -2.76
N ARG A 78 10.12 -11.75 -2.75
CA ARG A 78 10.47 -10.81 -1.68
C ARG A 78 9.70 -11.18 -0.41
N ARG A 79 10.42 -11.19 0.72
CA ARG A 79 9.90 -11.57 2.05
C ARG A 79 9.66 -10.39 3.00
N TRP A 80 10.25 -9.23 2.69
CA TRP A 80 10.26 -8.07 3.59
C TRP A 80 9.79 -6.79 2.90
N CYS A 81 8.99 -5.99 3.61
CA CYS A 81 8.45 -4.71 3.10
C CYS A 81 9.53 -3.69 2.72
N SER A 82 10.74 -3.82 3.25
CA SER A 82 11.93 -3.02 2.94
C SER A 82 13.17 -3.79 3.34
N MET A 83 14.17 -3.83 2.45
CA MET A 83 15.48 -4.40 2.78
C MET A 83 16.16 -3.58 3.88
N ASN A 84 16.10 -2.24 3.79
CA ASN A 84 16.75 -1.34 4.74
C ASN A 84 16.11 -1.37 6.14
N THR A 85 14.83 -1.75 6.24
CA THR A 85 14.11 -1.80 7.52
C THR A 85 14.02 -3.22 8.06
N CYS A 86 13.26 -4.10 7.41
CA CYS A 86 12.96 -5.42 7.94
C CYS A 86 14.02 -6.46 7.55
N GLY A 87 14.52 -6.42 6.32
CA GLY A 87 15.58 -7.33 5.86
C GLY A 87 16.87 -7.20 6.67
N ASN A 88 17.34 -5.97 6.88
CA ASN A 88 18.52 -5.68 7.67
C ASN A 88 18.35 -6.04 9.16
N LYS A 89 17.16 -5.81 9.75
CA LYS A 89 16.88 -6.23 11.13
C LYS A 89 17.01 -7.76 11.29
N VAL A 90 16.41 -8.53 10.38
CA VAL A 90 16.52 -10.00 10.37
C VAL A 90 17.97 -10.45 10.18
N LYS A 91 18.70 -9.82 9.24
CA LYS A 91 20.12 -10.13 9.01
C LYS A 91 20.97 -9.88 10.25
N LYS A 92 20.80 -8.74 10.92
CA LYS A 92 21.52 -8.38 12.16
C LYS A 92 21.21 -9.36 13.28
N ALA A 93 19.95 -9.72 13.48
CA ALA A 93 19.54 -10.68 14.51
C ALA A 93 20.24 -12.04 14.31
N ARG A 94 20.32 -12.54 13.07
CA ARG A 94 21.02 -13.80 12.76
C ARG A 94 22.50 -13.77 13.10
N ILE A 95 23.19 -12.67 12.77
CA ILE A 95 24.61 -12.49 13.08
C ILE A 95 24.84 -12.44 14.59
N ALA A 96 23.96 -11.78 15.34
CA ALA A 96 24.08 -11.68 16.80
C ALA A 96 23.83 -13.00 17.54
N THR A 97 23.15 -13.96 16.90
CA THR A 97 22.90 -15.31 17.43
C THR A 97 23.82 -16.39 16.84
N SER A 98 24.79 -16.00 16.01
CA SER A 98 25.83 -16.89 15.47
C SER A 98 27.09 -16.80 16.31
#